data_AF-A0A7H0H7F1-F1
#
_entry.id   AF-A0A7H0H7F1-F1
#
_cell.length_a   1.000
_cell.length_b   1.000
_cell.length_c   1.000
_cell.angle_alpha   90.00
_cell.angle_beta   90.00
_cell.angle_gamma   90.00
#
_symmetry.space_group_name_H-M   'P 1'
#
loop_
_entity.id
_entity.type
_entity.pdbx_description
1 polymer ?
#
loop_
_entity_poly.entity_id
_entity_poly.type
_entity_poly.pdbx_seq_one_letter_code
_entity_poly.pdbx_strand_id
1 'polypeptide(L)'
;MATYKDIAQLTGLSLATISKYFNGLPVRDRNRAAIDAAVAELGYRVNPAARSLRRGRSQSLGVVLPALDNAFHMSVVAELERILRPEGIGLLVSASRPEEPGAAVEFLRDKGVDAVIAVPSAGEAEALSELAADGVVLVLLDREQDGVEAPVVELDNRAAGRMAARLLLDHGHRDVAVLGARTTCPRCVAARPASSPSARAPVPRSGSGTRR
;
A
#
# COMPACT_ATOMS: atom_id res chain seq x y z
N MET A 1 -5.42 -25.46 -21.85
CA MET A 1 -6.27 -24.58 -21.03
C MET A 1 -7.45 -24.17 -21.89
N ALA A 2 -8.68 -24.43 -21.45
CA ALA A 2 -9.87 -24.08 -22.21
C ALA A 2 -9.95 -22.56 -22.43
N THR A 3 -10.56 -22.14 -23.52
CA THR A 3 -10.71 -20.75 -23.97
C THR A 3 -12.19 -20.45 -24.27
N TYR A 4 -12.53 -19.19 -24.53
CA TYR A 4 -13.89 -18.84 -24.98
C TYR A 4 -14.30 -19.55 -26.28
N LYS A 5 -13.33 -19.96 -27.13
CA LYS A 5 -13.61 -20.71 -28.36
C LYS A 5 -14.08 -22.13 -28.05
N ASP A 6 -13.52 -22.76 -27.03
CA ASP A 6 -13.89 -24.12 -26.63
C ASP A 6 -15.30 -24.14 -26.04
N ILE A 7 -15.66 -23.11 -25.24
CA ILE A 7 -17.04 -22.92 -24.74
C ILE A 7 -18.00 -22.65 -25.90
N ALA A 8 -17.60 -21.85 -26.90
CA ALA A 8 -18.42 -21.58 -28.07
C ALA A 8 -18.69 -22.85 -28.90
N GLN A 9 -17.68 -23.70 -29.07
CA GLN A 9 -17.84 -25.00 -29.74
C GLN A 9 -18.78 -25.94 -28.97
N LEU A 10 -18.67 -26.01 -27.65
CA LEU A 10 -19.50 -26.90 -26.84
C LEU A 10 -20.96 -26.45 -26.75
N THR A 11 -21.18 -25.13 -26.65
CA THR A 11 -22.54 -24.56 -26.45
C THR A 11 -23.25 -24.17 -27.73
N GLY A 12 -22.53 -24.04 -28.85
CA GLY A 12 -23.03 -23.48 -30.10
C GLY A 12 -23.38 -21.99 -30.04
N LEU A 13 -23.02 -21.29 -28.95
CA LEU A 13 -23.30 -19.86 -28.77
C LEU A 13 -22.20 -19.00 -29.38
N SER A 14 -22.57 -17.77 -29.77
CA SER A 14 -21.60 -16.80 -30.27
C SER A 14 -20.65 -16.33 -29.16
N LEU A 15 -19.40 -16.04 -29.54
CA LEU A 15 -18.39 -15.45 -28.64
C LEU A 15 -18.89 -14.17 -27.97
N ALA A 16 -19.74 -13.39 -28.64
CA ALA A 16 -20.36 -12.19 -28.08
C ALA A 16 -21.32 -12.51 -26.92
N THR A 17 -22.07 -13.61 -27.00
CA THR A 17 -23.00 -14.04 -25.95
C THR A 17 -22.26 -14.56 -24.73
N ILE A 18 -21.21 -15.36 -24.95
CA ILE A 18 -20.33 -15.88 -23.90
C ILE A 18 -19.60 -14.72 -23.21
N SER A 19 -19.10 -13.76 -24.01
CA SER A 19 -18.52 -12.52 -23.49
C SER A 19 -19.51 -11.74 -22.62
N LYS A 20 -20.78 -11.59 -23.03
CA LYS A 20 -21.80 -10.91 -22.21
C LYS A 20 -22.00 -11.60 -20.86
N TYR A 21 -22.14 -12.94 -20.87
CA TYR A 21 -22.30 -13.73 -19.66
C TYR A 21 -21.15 -13.52 -18.65
N PHE A 22 -19.88 -13.66 -19.09
CA PHE A 22 -18.72 -13.46 -18.21
C PHE A 22 -18.51 -12.00 -17.76
N ASN A 23 -19.17 -11.04 -18.40
CA ASN A 23 -19.17 -9.64 -17.98
C ASN A 23 -20.37 -9.26 -17.10
N GLY A 24 -21.20 -10.23 -16.69
CA GLY A 24 -22.37 -9.98 -15.87
C GLY A 24 -23.51 -9.26 -16.60
N LEU A 25 -23.45 -9.19 -17.94
CA LEU A 25 -24.52 -8.60 -18.75
C LEU A 25 -25.68 -9.60 -18.92
N PRO A 26 -26.92 -9.12 -19.06
CA PRO A 26 -28.08 -9.98 -19.18
C PRO A 26 -27.99 -10.87 -20.43
N VAL A 27 -28.16 -12.18 -20.20
CA VAL A 27 -28.29 -13.23 -21.22
C VAL A 27 -29.54 -14.05 -20.91
N ARG A 28 -30.13 -14.66 -21.94
CA ARG A 28 -31.30 -15.54 -21.78
C ARG A 28 -30.95 -16.70 -20.83
N ASP A 29 -31.89 -17.11 -19.98
CA ASP A 29 -31.66 -18.17 -18.98
C ASP A 29 -31.22 -19.50 -19.60
N ARG A 30 -31.78 -19.85 -20.76
CA ARG A 30 -31.32 -21.00 -21.55
C ARG A 30 -29.83 -20.93 -21.90
N ASN A 31 -29.34 -19.76 -22.29
CA ASN A 31 -27.95 -19.57 -22.67
C ASN A 31 -27.04 -19.56 -21.44
N ARG A 32 -27.54 -19.01 -20.31
CA ARG A 32 -26.86 -19.06 -19.02
C ARG A 32 -26.59 -20.50 -18.60
N ALA A 33 -27.62 -21.33 -18.55
CA ALA A 33 -27.52 -22.74 -18.16
C ALA A 33 -26.57 -23.54 -19.08
N ALA A 34 -26.61 -23.29 -20.39
CA ALA A 34 -25.70 -23.93 -21.34
C ALA A 34 -24.23 -23.53 -21.11
N ILE A 35 -23.97 -22.25 -20.79
CA ILE A 35 -22.62 -21.78 -20.49
C ILE A 35 -22.12 -22.34 -19.16
N ASP A 36 -22.97 -22.39 -18.13
CA ASP A 36 -22.60 -22.96 -16.82
C ASP A 36 -22.19 -24.44 -16.92
N ALA A 37 -22.95 -25.23 -17.68
CA ALA A 37 -22.63 -26.64 -17.94
C ALA A 37 -21.29 -26.79 -18.68
N ALA A 38 -21.07 -25.99 -19.73
CA ALA A 38 -19.83 -26.02 -20.51
C ALA A 38 -18.61 -25.58 -19.69
N VAL A 39 -18.76 -24.60 -18.81
CA VAL A 39 -17.69 -24.14 -17.92
C VAL A 39 -17.31 -25.23 -16.92
N ALA A 40 -18.29 -25.92 -16.35
CA ALA A 40 -18.07 -27.03 -15.43
C ALA A 40 -17.37 -28.21 -16.12
N GLU A 41 -17.81 -28.57 -17.33
CA GLU A 41 -17.26 -29.68 -18.11
C GLU A 41 -15.83 -29.41 -18.59
N LEU A 42 -15.55 -28.20 -19.06
CA LEU A 42 -14.23 -27.81 -19.57
C LEU A 42 -13.25 -27.39 -18.46
N GLY A 43 -13.72 -27.30 -17.20
CA GLY A 43 -12.95 -26.75 -16.09
C GLY A 43 -12.48 -25.32 -16.35
N TYR A 44 -13.25 -24.54 -17.12
CA TYR A 44 -12.83 -23.21 -17.56
C TYR A 44 -12.82 -22.23 -16.39
N ARG A 45 -11.68 -21.59 -16.16
CA ARG A 45 -11.57 -20.42 -15.28
C ARG A 45 -11.21 -19.21 -16.11
N VAL A 46 -11.96 -18.11 -15.90
CA VAL A 46 -11.66 -16.83 -16.54
C VAL A 46 -10.23 -16.44 -16.19
N ASN A 47 -9.39 -16.25 -17.21
CA ASN A 47 -8.04 -15.75 -17.00
C ASN A 47 -8.11 -14.24 -16.69
N PRO A 48 -7.67 -13.80 -15.49
CA PRO A 48 -7.65 -12.39 -15.13
C PRO A 48 -6.87 -11.55 -16.13
N ALA A 49 -5.73 -12.04 -16.65
CA ALA A 49 -4.91 -11.33 -17.63
C ALA A 49 -5.67 -11.06 -18.95
N ALA A 50 -6.49 -12.02 -19.41
CA ALA A 50 -7.33 -11.84 -20.59
C ALA A 50 -8.49 -10.85 -20.35
N ARG A 51 -8.97 -10.75 -19.10
CA ARG A 51 -9.98 -9.76 -18.69
C ARG A 51 -9.39 -8.35 -18.65
N SER A 52 -8.18 -8.21 -18.11
CA SER A 52 -7.47 -6.93 -17.97
C SER A 52 -7.09 -6.34 -19.32
N LEU A 53 -6.54 -7.16 -20.24
CA LEU A 53 -6.23 -6.75 -21.62
C LEU A 53 -7.45 -6.19 -22.36
N ARG A 54 -8.66 -6.70 -22.06
CA ARG A 54 -9.89 -6.25 -22.72
C ARG A 54 -10.49 -4.99 -22.11
N ARG A 55 -10.21 -4.71 -20.84
CA ARG A 55 -10.71 -3.53 -20.11
C ARG A 55 -9.72 -2.37 -20.11
N GLY A 56 -8.46 -2.62 -20.48
CA GLY A 56 -7.38 -1.64 -20.37
C GLY A 56 -7.00 -1.30 -18.92
N ARG A 57 -7.43 -2.13 -17.95
CA ARG A 57 -7.16 -1.97 -16.51
C ARG A 57 -6.89 -3.32 -15.89
N SER A 58 -5.87 -3.42 -15.06
CA SER A 58 -5.48 -4.67 -14.39
C SER A 58 -6.42 -5.08 -13.26
N GLN A 59 -7.25 -4.15 -12.77
CA GLN A 59 -7.99 -4.27 -11.52
C GLN A 59 -7.05 -4.61 -10.36
N SER A 60 -5.91 -3.93 -10.29
CA SER A 60 -4.94 -4.15 -9.21
C SER A 60 -4.35 -2.86 -8.66
N LEU A 61 -4.11 -2.88 -7.35
CA LEU A 61 -3.50 -1.80 -6.60
C LEU A 61 -2.19 -2.29 -6.01
N GLY A 62 -1.11 -1.56 -6.26
CA GLY A 62 0.20 -1.77 -5.67
C GLY A 62 0.32 -1.05 -4.33
N VAL A 63 1.03 -1.65 -3.38
CA VAL A 63 1.42 -1.01 -2.11
C VAL A 63 2.92 -1.15 -1.93
N VAL A 64 3.61 -0.02 -1.82
CA VAL A 64 5.06 0.05 -1.53
C VAL A 64 5.25 0.45 -0.08
N LEU A 65 5.97 -0.37 0.67
CA LEU A 65 6.23 -0.16 2.09
C LEU A 65 7.73 -0.22 2.41
N PRO A 66 8.26 0.54 3.39
CA PRO A 66 9.65 0.43 3.80
C PRO A 66 10.02 -0.96 4.34
N ALA A 67 9.06 -1.65 4.96
CA ALA A 67 9.22 -3.00 5.51
C ALA A 67 7.84 -3.65 5.74
N LEU A 68 7.79 -4.99 5.69
CA LEU A 68 6.57 -5.79 5.88
C LEU A 68 6.40 -6.34 7.31
N ASP A 69 7.33 -6.06 8.20
CA ASP A 69 7.30 -6.46 9.61
C ASP A 69 6.70 -5.37 10.53
N ASN A 70 6.41 -4.18 9.98
CA ASN A 70 5.82 -3.08 10.73
C ASN A 70 4.29 -3.26 10.86
N ALA A 71 3.82 -3.41 12.10
CA ALA A 71 2.40 -3.59 12.42
C ALA A 71 1.49 -2.43 11.95
N PHE A 72 1.99 -1.18 11.93
CA PHE A 72 1.23 -0.04 11.41
C PHE A 72 1.01 -0.15 9.90
N HIS A 73 2.04 -0.51 9.14
CA HIS A 73 1.87 -0.68 7.69
C HIS A 73 0.97 -1.87 7.35
N MET A 74 1.13 -2.97 8.09
CA MET A 74 0.31 -4.17 7.85
C MET A 74 -1.15 -3.99 8.25
N SER A 75 -1.47 -3.12 9.22
CA SER A 75 -2.86 -2.78 9.52
C SER A 75 -3.52 -2.01 8.37
N VAL A 76 -2.80 -1.12 7.71
CA VAL A 76 -3.27 -0.42 6.50
C VAL A 76 -3.50 -1.41 5.36
N VAL A 77 -2.53 -2.30 5.09
CA VAL A 77 -2.67 -3.35 4.06
C VAL A 77 -3.88 -4.24 4.31
N ALA A 78 -4.09 -4.66 5.57
CA ALA A 78 -5.25 -5.48 5.93
C ALA A 78 -6.58 -4.77 5.66
N GLU A 79 -6.66 -3.47 5.95
CA GLU A 79 -7.87 -2.69 5.72
C GLU A 79 -8.11 -2.41 4.22
N LEU A 80 -7.04 -2.14 3.46
CA LEU A 80 -7.11 -2.05 2.00
C LEU A 80 -7.65 -3.36 1.41
N GLU A 81 -7.10 -4.49 1.82
CA GLU A 81 -7.54 -5.81 1.35
C GLU A 81 -9.03 -6.06 1.67
N ARG A 82 -9.47 -5.69 2.88
CA ARG A 82 -10.86 -5.81 3.31
C ARG A 82 -11.82 -5.01 2.43
N ILE A 83 -11.41 -3.82 1.98
CA ILE A 83 -12.21 -2.90 1.16
C ILE A 83 -12.16 -3.29 -0.32
N LEU A 84 -10.99 -3.67 -0.84
CA LEU A 84 -10.75 -3.86 -2.28
C LEU A 84 -11.16 -5.26 -2.78
N ARG A 85 -11.05 -6.29 -1.93
CA ARG A 85 -11.36 -7.68 -2.31
C ARG A 85 -12.81 -7.86 -2.77
N PRO A 86 -13.85 -7.31 -2.10
CA PRO A 86 -15.23 -7.39 -2.57
C PRO A 86 -15.45 -6.75 -3.96
N GLU A 87 -14.67 -5.72 -4.29
CA GLU A 87 -14.71 -5.02 -5.59
C GLU A 87 -13.95 -5.78 -6.69
N GLY A 88 -13.33 -6.92 -6.34
CA GLY A 88 -12.51 -7.71 -7.26
C GLY A 88 -11.22 -7.02 -7.67
N ILE A 89 -10.72 -6.09 -6.85
CA ILE A 89 -9.43 -5.42 -7.04
C ILE A 89 -8.38 -6.21 -6.25
N GLY A 90 -7.33 -6.64 -6.95
CA GLY A 90 -6.21 -7.37 -6.34
C GLY A 90 -5.20 -6.44 -5.70
N LEU A 91 -4.62 -6.85 -4.58
CA LEU A 91 -3.57 -6.12 -3.87
C LEU A 91 -2.20 -6.76 -4.12
N LEU A 92 -1.22 -5.98 -4.58
CA LEU A 92 0.17 -6.39 -4.71
C LEU A 92 1.03 -5.58 -3.76
N VAL A 93 1.63 -6.23 -2.77
CA VAL A 93 2.47 -5.56 -1.77
C VAL A 93 3.94 -5.84 -2.06
N SER A 94 4.74 -4.79 -2.10
CA SER A 94 6.19 -4.86 -2.28
C SER A 94 6.88 -4.00 -1.22
N ALA A 95 8.08 -4.43 -0.80
CA ALA A 95 8.86 -3.69 0.18
C ALA A 95 10.09 -3.06 -0.44
N SER A 96 10.33 -1.79 -0.10
CA SER A 96 11.53 -1.04 -0.44
C SER A 96 12.76 -1.67 0.19
N ARG A 97 13.88 -1.57 -0.52
CA ARG A 97 15.17 -2.06 -0.06
C ARG A 97 16.20 -0.93 -0.15
N PRO A 98 16.92 -0.61 0.93
CA PRO A 98 17.93 0.46 0.90
C PRO A 98 19.02 0.28 -0.17
N GLU A 99 19.35 -0.97 -0.47
CA GLU A 99 20.34 -1.35 -1.50
C GLU A 99 19.86 -1.14 -2.93
N GLU A 100 18.54 -1.12 -3.15
CA GLU A 100 17.91 -1.00 -4.47
C GLU A 100 16.70 -0.05 -4.39
N PRO A 101 16.93 1.26 -4.16
CA PRO A 101 15.85 2.24 -4.14
C PRO A 101 15.08 2.23 -5.46
N GLY A 102 13.75 2.22 -5.40
CA GLY A 102 12.89 2.24 -6.59
C GLY A 102 12.55 0.87 -7.17
N ALA A 103 13.34 -0.18 -6.92
CA ALA A 103 13.08 -1.53 -7.47
C ALA A 103 11.70 -2.09 -7.08
N ALA A 104 11.21 -1.77 -5.88
CA ALA A 104 9.88 -2.15 -5.44
C ALA A 104 8.77 -1.44 -6.24
N VAL A 105 8.98 -0.18 -6.61
CA VAL A 105 8.08 0.63 -7.42
C VAL A 105 8.08 0.12 -8.86
N GLU A 106 9.27 -0.08 -9.44
CA GLU A 106 9.47 -0.62 -10.79
C GLU A 106 8.84 -2.01 -10.93
N PHE A 107 8.98 -2.88 -9.93
CA PHE A 107 8.34 -4.18 -9.94
C PHE A 107 6.81 -4.06 -10.07
N LEU A 108 6.18 -3.15 -9.33
CA LEU A 108 4.73 -2.95 -9.42
C LEU A 108 4.33 -2.33 -10.76
N ARG A 109 5.13 -1.40 -11.27
CA ARG A 109 4.98 -0.82 -12.61
C ARG A 109 4.97 -1.92 -13.68
N ASP A 110 5.94 -2.83 -13.64
CA ASP A 110 6.05 -3.95 -14.59
C ASP A 110 4.91 -4.97 -14.47
N LYS A 111 4.27 -5.06 -13.29
CA LYS A 111 3.05 -5.86 -13.12
C LYS A 111 1.79 -5.17 -13.65
N GLY A 112 1.90 -3.93 -14.12
CA GLY A 112 0.81 -3.19 -14.73
C GLY A 112 -0.30 -2.84 -13.74
N VAL A 113 0.05 -2.48 -12.50
CA VAL A 113 -0.94 -2.02 -11.50
C VAL A 113 -1.62 -0.73 -11.97
N ASP A 114 -2.91 -0.57 -11.65
CA ASP A 114 -3.67 0.61 -12.04
C ASP A 114 -3.41 1.82 -11.13
N ALA A 115 -3.00 1.55 -9.88
CA ALA A 115 -2.74 2.54 -8.85
C ALA A 115 -1.68 2.03 -7.86
N VAL A 116 -0.98 2.94 -7.20
CA VAL A 116 -0.01 2.65 -6.14
C VAL A 116 -0.26 3.54 -4.92
N ILE A 117 -0.25 2.91 -3.74
CA ILE A 117 -0.09 3.61 -2.46
C ILE A 117 1.34 3.37 -1.98
N ALA A 118 2.11 4.43 -1.77
CA ALA A 118 3.51 4.32 -1.35
C ALA A 118 3.72 4.99 0.00
N VAL A 119 4.36 4.28 0.93
CA VAL A 119 5.06 4.92 2.06
C VAL A 119 6.50 5.13 1.59
N PRO A 120 6.87 6.35 1.17
CA PRO A 120 8.11 6.56 0.45
C PRO A 120 9.34 6.36 1.33
N SER A 121 10.37 5.77 0.74
CA SER A 121 11.71 5.63 1.29
C SER A 121 12.71 6.53 0.54
N ALA A 122 13.87 6.76 1.15
CA ALA A 122 14.91 7.58 0.53
C ALA A 122 15.38 6.96 -0.81
N GLY A 123 15.53 7.79 -1.83
CA GLY A 123 16.00 7.37 -3.16
C GLY A 123 14.92 6.86 -4.11
N GLU A 124 13.64 6.86 -3.71
CA GLU A 124 12.54 6.36 -4.57
C GLU A 124 11.85 7.44 -5.41
N ALA A 125 12.26 8.72 -5.29
CA ALA A 125 11.56 9.84 -5.91
C ALA A 125 11.45 9.71 -7.44
N GLU A 126 12.54 9.32 -8.11
CA GLU A 126 12.56 9.15 -9.56
C GLU A 126 11.57 8.06 -10.02
N ALA A 127 11.67 6.85 -9.45
CA ALA A 127 10.78 5.75 -9.79
C ALA A 127 9.30 6.05 -9.52
N LEU A 128 8.98 6.77 -8.43
CA LEU A 128 7.63 7.20 -8.10
C LEU A 128 7.10 8.24 -9.10
N SER A 129 7.93 9.21 -9.49
CA SER A 129 7.56 10.24 -10.46
C SER A 129 7.38 9.67 -11.87
N GLU A 130 8.23 8.74 -12.30
CA GLU A 130 8.06 8.02 -13.57
C GLU A 130 6.79 7.17 -13.59
N LEU A 131 6.51 6.44 -12.51
CA LEU A 131 5.28 5.67 -12.35
C LEU A 131 4.04 6.56 -12.53
N ALA A 132 4.02 7.74 -11.90
CA ALA A 132 2.92 8.69 -12.02
C ALA A 132 2.82 9.26 -13.45
N ALA A 133 3.95 9.54 -14.10
CA ALA A 133 4.00 10.04 -15.49
C ALA A 133 3.44 9.03 -16.50
N ASP A 134 3.53 7.72 -16.21
CA ASP A 134 2.92 6.66 -17.03
C ASP A 134 1.40 6.51 -16.83
N GLY A 135 0.79 7.39 -16.04
CA GLY A 135 -0.66 7.43 -15.81
C GLY A 135 -1.15 6.46 -14.72
N VAL A 136 -0.24 5.85 -13.95
CA VAL A 136 -0.60 5.10 -12.75
C VAL A 136 -0.99 6.08 -11.65
N VAL A 137 -2.15 5.87 -11.02
CA VAL A 137 -2.60 6.75 -9.93
C VAL A 137 -1.72 6.53 -8.70
N LEU A 138 -0.99 7.56 -8.27
CA LEU A 138 -0.10 7.51 -7.11
C LEU A 138 -0.68 8.28 -5.92
N VAL A 139 -0.65 7.69 -4.73
CA VAL A 139 -0.92 8.35 -3.44
C VAL A 139 0.20 8.03 -2.47
N LEU A 140 0.72 9.05 -1.78
CA LEU A 140 1.71 8.87 -0.72
C LEU A 140 1.04 8.72 0.64
N LEU A 141 1.62 7.91 1.52
CA LEU A 141 1.12 7.62 2.85
C LEU A 141 2.23 7.87 3.88
N ASP A 142 1.85 8.39 5.06
CA ASP A 142 2.70 8.72 6.22
C ASP A 142 3.69 9.87 5.97
N ARG A 143 4.24 9.99 4.76
CA ARG A 143 5.31 10.93 4.43
C ARG A 143 5.19 11.46 3.01
N GLU A 144 5.54 12.74 2.87
CA GLU A 144 5.86 13.36 1.59
C GLU A 144 7.21 12.87 1.05
N GLN A 145 7.40 12.97 -0.27
CA GLN A 145 8.66 12.72 -0.95
C GLN A 145 8.99 13.91 -1.84
N ASP A 146 10.14 14.53 -1.60
CA ASP A 146 10.60 15.65 -2.43
C ASP A 146 10.77 15.19 -3.88
N GLY A 147 10.26 15.99 -4.83
CA GLY A 147 10.31 15.68 -6.25
C GLY A 147 9.20 14.75 -6.77
N VAL A 148 8.24 14.37 -5.93
CA VAL A 148 7.06 13.58 -6.32
C VAL A 148 5.79 14.41 -6.12
N GLU A 149 5.07 14.70 -7.21
CA GLU A 149 3.78 15.40 -7.16
C GLU A 149 2.63 14.39 -7.05
N ALA A 150 2.21 14.09 -5.81
CA ALA A 150 1.08 13.20 -5.55
C ALA A 150 0.33 13.63 -4.27
N PRO A 151 -0.98 13.30 -4.16
CA PRO A 151 -1.71 13.46 -2.90
C PRO A 151 -1.02 12.69 -1.77
N VAL A 152 -0.93 13.33 -0.60
CA VAL A 152 -0.31 12.74 0.60
C VAL A 152 -1.36 12.59 1.69
N VAL A 153 -1.42 11.40 2.27
CA VAL A 153 -2.21 11.11 3.47
C VAL A 153 -1.25 10.95 4.64
N GLU A 154 -1.15 11.97 5.49
CA GLU A 154 -0.27 11.96 6.66
C GLU A 154 -1.00 12.39 7.95
N LEU A 155 -0.42 12.03 9.09
CA LEU A 155 -0.84 12.53 10.40
C LEU A 155 -0.18 13.90 10.65
N ASP A 156 -0.88 14.82 11.34
CA ASP A 156 -0.23 15.98 11.93
C ASP A 156 0.61 15.56 13.15
N ASN A 157 1.80 15.05 12.86
CA ASN A 157 2.79 14.63 13.85
C ASN A 157 3.23 15.78 14.76
N ARG A 158 3.15 17.04 14.31
CA ARG A 158 3.45 18.20 15.17
C ARG A 158 2.34 18.42 16.18
N ALA A 159 1.07 18.33 15.77
CA ALA A 159 -0.06 18.38 16.71
C ALA A 159 -0.02 17.22 17.69
N ALA A 160 0.23 15.99 17.22
CA ALA A 160 0.35 14.82 18.07
C ALA A 160 1.48 15.00 19.12
N GLY A 161 2.65 15.47 18.69
CA GLY A 161 3.75 15.77 19.60
C GLY A 161 3.42 16.86 20.62
N ARG A 162 2.74 17.94 20.21
CA ARG A 162 2.25 18.99 21.13
C ARG A 162 1.24 18.44 22.14
N MET A 163 0.32 17.58 21.70
CA MET A 163 -0.66 16.95 22.57
C MET A 163 0.02 16.06 23.61
N ALA A 164 0.97 15.23 23.19
CA ALA A 164 1.75 14.39 24.11
C ALA A 164 2.54 15.23 25.12
N ALA A 165 3.20 16.30 24.67
CA ALA A 165 3.95 17.19 25.56
C ALA A 165 3.04 17.92 26.57
N ARG A 166 1.89 18.43 26.13
CA ARG A 166 0.89 19.07 27.02
C ARG A 166 0.38 18.10 28.07
N LEU A 167 0.05 16.88 27.67
CA LEU A 167 -0.41 15.85 28.60
C LEU A 167 0.60 15.63 29.75
N LEU A 168 1.90 15.58 29.45
CA LEU A 168 2.94 15.43 30.47
C LEU A 168 3.04 16.67 31.38
N LEU A 169 3.01 17.88 30.80
CA LEU A 169 3.07 19.13 31.55
C LEU A 169 1.86 19.31 32.49
N ASP A 170 0.67 18.95 32.02
CA ASP A 170 -0.58 19.03 32.77
C ASP A 170 -0.57 18.06 33.98
N HIS A 171 0.18 16.97 33.88
CA HIS A 171 0.43 16.02 34.99
C HIS A 171 1.65 16.42 35.86
N GLY A 172 2.23 17.60 35.66
CA GLY A 172 3.29 18.16 36.49
C GLY A 172 4.70 17.74 36.13
N HIS A 173 4.91 16.99 35.05
CA HIS A 173 6.26 16.65 34.59
C HIS A 173 6.96 17.89 34.00
N ARG A 174 8.22 18.13 34.38
CA ARG A 174 9.01 19.29 33.93
C ARG A 174 10.28 18.88 33.17
N ASP A 175 10.89 17.76 33.53
CA ASP A 175 12.06 17.21 32.88
C ASP A 175 11.66 16.05 31.95
N VAL A 176 11.43 16.36 30.68
CA VAL A 176 10.97 15.40 29.66
C VAL A 176 12.09 15.16 28.65
N ALA A 177 12.44 13.89 28.44
CA ALA A 177 13.36 13.47 27.38
C ALA A 177 12.58 12.87 26.21
N VAL A 178 13.07 13.08 24.99
CA VAL A 178 12.54 12.45 23.77
C VAL A 178 13.54 11.42 23.28
N LEU A 179 13.08 10.16 23.16
CA LEU A 179 13.84 9.08 22.54
C LEU A 179 13.27 8.84 21.14
N GLY A 180 14.12 8.94 20.12
CA GLY A 180 13.71 8.76 18.73
C GLY A 180 14.84 8.22 17.87
N ALA A 181 14.48 7.62 16.73
CA ALA A 181 15.45 7.19 15.75
C ALA A 181 16.20 8.40 15.14
N ARG A 182 17.41 8.17 14.61
CA ARG A 182 18.09 9.18 13.80
C ARG A 182 17.28 9.44 12.54
N THR A 183 16.55 10.55 12.53
CA THR A 183 15.74 10.94 11.38
C THR A 183 16.63 11.56 10.31
N THR A 184 16.55 11.03 9.09
CA THR A 184 17.12 11.65 7.88
C THR A 184 16.10 12.54 7.16
N CYS A 185 14.83 12.52 7.57
CA CYS A 185 13.80 13.40 7.04
C CYS A 185 14.11 14.88 7.38
N PRO A 186 14.32 15.76 6.38
CA PRO A 186 14.69 17.16 6.58
C PRO A 186 13.70 17.92 7.46
N ARG A 187 12.40 17.68 7.28
CA ARG A 187 11.31 18.29 8.07
C ARG A 187 11.36 17.88 9.55
N CYS A 188 11.68 16.62 9.84
CA CYS A 188 11.88 16.14 11.20
C CYS A 188 13.15 16.69 11.84
N VAL A 189 14.23 16.85 11.05
CA VAL A 189 15.48 17.47 11.51
C VAL A 189 15.26 18.95 11.85
N ALA A 190 14.57 19.70 10.98
CA ALA A 190 14.23 21.10 11.20
C ALA A 190 13.28 21.32 12.39
N ALA A 191 12.48 20.30 12.75
CA ALA A 191 11.61 20.33 13.92
C ALA A 191 12.33 20.02 15.24
N ARG A 192 13.61 19.61 15.22
CA ARG A 192 14.37 19.38 16.45
C ARG A 192 14.68 20.72 17.13
N PRO A 193 14.42 20.87 18.43
CA PRO A 193 15.04 21.96 19.18
C PRO A 193 16.56 21.82 19.04
N ALA A 194 17.26 22.95 18.85
CA ALA A 194 18.72 22.98 18.78
C ALA A 194 19.28 22.22 19.99
N SER A 195 19.83 21.03 19.77
CA SER A 195 20.39 20.24 20.85
C SER A 195 21.58 20.99 21.41
N SER A 196 21.50 21.46 22.66
CA SER A 196 22.69 21.82 23.41
C SER A 196 23.57 20.57 23.51
N PRO A 197 24.84 20.61 23.08
CA PRO A 197 25.74 19.50 23.31
C PRO A 197 26.01 19.43 24.82
N SER A 198 25.74 18.27 25.41
CA SER A 198 25.84 17.96 26.84
C SER A 198 24.59 18.30 27.68
N ALA A 199 23.84 17.25 27.99
CA ALA A 199 23.15 17.11 29.27
C ALA A 199 23.10 15.62 29.61
N ARG A 200 24.28 15.02 29.83
CA ARG A 200 24.35 13.89 30.78
C ARG A 200 24.12 14.51 32.16
N ALA A 201 22.87 14.55 32.61
CA ALA A 201 22.62 14.67 34.04
C ALA A 201 23.10 13.36 34.69
N PRO A 202 24.00 13.38 35.68
CA PRO A 202 24.39 12.17 36.38
C PRO A 202 23.17 11.62 37.12
N VAL A 203 22.85 10.35 36.87
CA VAL A 203 21.89 9.60 37.68
C VAL A 203 22.41 9.62 39.12
N PRO A 204 21.72 10.23 40.10
CA PRO A 204 22.14 10.11 41.49
C PRO A 204 21.97 8.64 41.86
N ARG A 205 23.09 7.97 42.17
CA ARG A 205 23.05 6.65 42.82
C ARG A 205 22.39 6.86 44.18
N SER A 206 21.13 6.49 44.31
CA SER A 206 20.47 6.36 45.60
C SER A 206 21.31 5.42 46.47
N GLY A 207 21.79 5.94 47.59
CA GLY A 207 22.63 5.21 48.53
C GLY A 207 21.96 3.93 48.99
N SER A 208 22.74 2.85 48.99
CA SER A 208 22.40 1.61 49.68
C SER A 208 22.30 1.88 51.17
N GLY A 209 21.07 1.97 51.67
CA GLY A 209 20.79 1.79 53.09
C GLY A 209 21.21 0.39 53.51
N THR A 210 22.18 0.32 54.42
CA THR A 210 22.51 -0.91 55.14
C THR A 210 22.69 -0.58 56.62
N ARG A 211 21.69 -1.00 57.41
CA ARG A 211 21.74 -1.51 58.79
C ARG A 211 22.62 -0.79 59.83
N ARG A 212 21.96 -0.27 60.87
CA ARG A 212 21.91 -0.91 62.20
C ARG A 212 20.63 -0.53 62.91
#